data_AF-A0A5J4SC99-F1
#
_entry.id   AF-A0A5J4SC99-F1
#
_cell.length_a   1.000
_cell.length_b   1.000
_cell.length_c   1.000
_cell.angle_alpha   90.00
_cell.angle_beta   90.00
_cell.angle_gamma   90.00
#
_symmetry.space_group_name_H-M   'P 1'
#
loop_
_entity.id
_entity.type
_entity.pdbx_description
1 polymer ?
#
loop_
_entity_poly.entity_id
_entity_poly.type
_entity_poly.pdbx_seq_one_letter_code
_entity_poly.pdbx_strand_id
1 'polypeptide(L)' 'MTSVVDTLLSLKVGETGYILTKHIKATTVRGTARRLTDTGEYNFDVSDRGLINEVKVVRLK' A
#
# COMPACT_ATOMS: atom_id res chain seq x y z
N MET A 1 -13.83 -9.50 3.05
CA MET A 1 -12.38 -9.39 3.29
C MET A 1 -11.86 -8.39 2.29
N THR A 2 -11.63 -7.14 2.69
CA THR A 2 -11.21 -6.07 1.79
C THR A 2 -9.82 -6.41 1.23
N SER A 3 -9.67 -6.40 -0.09
CA SER A 3 -8.39 -6.73 -0.71
C SER A 3 -7.37 -5.60 -0.44
N VAL A 4 -6.08 -5.96 -0.42
CA VAL A 4 -4.98 -4.96 -0.41
C VAL A 4 -5.15 -4.01 -1.60
N VAL A 5 -5.56 -4.54 -2.76
CA VAL A 5 -5.79 -3.77 -3.98
C VAL A 5 -6.86 -2.70 -3.75
N ASP A 6 -8.02 -3.08 -3.22
CA ASP A 6 -9.13 -2.14 -2.98
C ASP A 6 -8.71 -1.02 -2.03
N THR A 7 -7.94 -1.37 -1.00
CA THR A 7 -7.40 -0.40 -0.04
C THR A 7 -6.47 0.59 -0.74
N LEU A 8 -5.54 0.11 -1.57
CA LEU A 8 -4.61 0.97 -2.30
C LEU A 8 -5.32 1.88 -3.31
N LEU A 9 -6.30 1.34 -4.05
CA LEU A 9 -7.06 2.09 -5.04
C LEU A 9 -8.03 3.10 -4.43
N SER A 10 -8.46 2.89 -3.18
CA SER A 10 -9.30 3.84 -2.44
C SER A 10 -8.56 5.11 -2.02
N LEU A 11 -7.23 5.06 -1.95
CA LEU A 11 -6.41 6.22 -1.59
C LEU A 11 -6.43 7.27 -2.71
N LYS A 12 -6.63 8.53 -2.31
CA LYS A 12 -6.44 9.67 -3.20
C LYS A 12 -4.95 10.00 -3.33
N VAL A 13 -4.58 10.72 -4.39
CA VAL A 13 -3.20 11.21 -4.56
C VAL A 13 -2.83 12.12 -3.40
N GLY A 14 -1.67 11.88 -2.79
CA GLY A 14 -1.20 12.55 -1.58
C GLY A 14 -1.74 11.95 -0.27
N GLU A 15 -2.70 11.02 -0.33
CA GLU A 15 -3.26 10.37 0.85
C GLU A 15 -2.35 9.27 1.36
N THR A 16 -2.32 9.14 2.69
CA THR A 16 -1.61 8.09 3.40
C THR A 16 -2.60 7.07 3.95
N GLY A 17 -2.43 5.81 3.57
CA GLY A 17 -3.11 4.67 4.19
C GLY A 17 -2.16 3.88 5.10
N TYR A 18 -2.73 3.24 6.12
CA TYR A 18 -2.02 2.30 6.98
C TYR A 18 -2.66 0.92 6.86
N ILE A 19 -1.84 -0.10 6.60
CA ILE A 19 -2.28 -1.49 6.46
C ILE A 19 -1.68 -2.31 7.60
N LEU A 20 -2.54 -2.86 8.45
CA LEU A 20 -2.14 -3.72 9.56
C LEU A 20 -1.56 -5.03 9.05
N THR A 21 -0.33 -5.35 9.47
CA THR A 21 0.38 -6.56 9.05
C THR A 21 0.02 -7.81 9.83
N LYS A 22 -0.87 -7.68 10.84
CA LYS A 22 -1.40 -8.81 11.60
C LYS A 22 -2.10 -9.85 10.70
N HIS A 23 -2.71 -9.39 9.62
CA HIS A 23 -3.49 -10.23 8.70
C HIS A 23 -2.89 -10.28 7.29
N ILE A 24 -2.00 -9.35 6.94
CA ILE A 24 -1.45 -9.20 5.59
C ILE A 24 0.06 -8.96 5.70
N LYS A 25 0.88 -9.83 5.09
CA LYS A 25 2.33 -9.64 5.12
C LYS A 25 2.74 -8.34 4.43
N ALA A 26 3.71 -7.62 5.00
CA ALA A 26 4.25 -6.40 4.40
C ALA A 26 4.80 -6.60 2.97
N THR A 27 5.38 -7.77 2.70
CA THR A 27 5.84 -8.17 1.36
C THR A 27 4.71 -8.22 0.34
N THR A 28 3.51 -8.64 0.77
CA THR A 28 2.31 -8.67 -0.08
C THR A 28 1.87 -7.25 -0.41
N VAL A 29 1.84 -6.35 0.57
CA VAL A 29 1.52 -4.93 0.35
C VAL A 29 2.48 -4.31 -0.65
N ARG A 30 3.80 -4.48 -0.45
CA ARG A 30 4.83 -4.01 -1.38
C ARG A 30 4.68 -4.60 -2.77
N GLY A 31 4.43 -5.91 -2.87
CA GLY A 31 4.27 -6.59 -4.15
C GLY A 31 3.06 -6.08 -4.93
N THR A 32 1.93 -5.87 -4.26
CA THR A 32 0.71 -5.33 -4.86
C THR A 32 0.90 -3.88 -5.30
N ALA A 33 1.46 -3.03 -4.45
CA ALA A 33 1.76 -1.64 -4.78
C ALA A 33 2.70 -1.52 -5.97
N ARG A 34 3.74 -2.36 -6.04
CA ARG A 34 4.66 -2.42 -7.18
C ARG A 34 3.96 -2.85 -8.46
N ARG A 35 3.12 -3.90 -8.42
CA ARG A 35 2.33 -4.34 -9.58
C ARG A 35 1.43 -3.23 -10.12
N LEU A 36 0.78 -2.46 -9.24
CA LEU A 36 -0.03 -1.30 -9.65
C LEU A 36 0.84 -0.16 -10.19
N THR A 37 2.06 -0.01 -9.70
CA THR A 37 3.01 0.98 -10.22
C THR A 37 3.53 0.60 -11.60
N ASP A 38 3.75 -0.69 -11.84
CA ASP A 38 4.21 -1.22 -13.12
C ASP A 38 3.16 -1.05 -14.25
N THR A 39 1.88 -0.81 -13.93
CA THR A 39 0.86 -0.46 -14.94
C THR A 39 0.99 0.98 -15.45
N GLY A 40 1.72 1.85 -14.74
CA GLY A 40 1.93 3.27 -15.09
C GLY A 40 0.75 4.21 -14.75
N GLU A 41 -0.39 3.65 -14.36
CA GLU A 41 -1.58 4.40 -13.96
C GLU A 41 -1.50 4.91 -12.52
N TYR A 42 -0.86 4.12 -11.64
CA TYR A 42 -0.74 4.42 -10.21
C TYR A 42 0.73 4.53 -9.81
N ASN A 43 1.00 5.20 -8.70
CA ASN A 43 2.31 5.14 -8.07
C ASN A 43 2.15 5.18 -6.56
N PHE A 44 2.86 4.31 -5.85
CA PHE A 44 2.77 4.17 -4.41
C PHE A 44 4.15 4.16 -3.75
N ASP A 45 4.32 4.96 -2.70
CA ASP A 45 5.43 4.82 -1.77
C ASP A 45 5.00 3.92 -0.61
N VAL A 46 5.79 2.91 -0.29
CA VAL A 46 5.47 1.89 0.72
C VAL A 46 6.60 1.79 1.73
N SER A 47 6.30 2.04 3.00
CA SER A 47 7.28 1.99 4.09
C SER A 47 6.74 1.26 5.30
N ASP A 48 7.54 0.35 5.84
CA ASP A 48 7.35 -0.30 7.14
C ASP A 48 8.36 0.20 8.20
N ARG A 49 9.20 1.18 7.83
CA ARG A 49 10.27 1.67 8.72
C ARG A 49 9.69 2.44 9.90
N GLY A 50 10.02 1.99 11.11
CA GLY A 50 9.57 2.60 12.36
C GLY A 50 8.12 2.30 12.72
N LEU A 51 7.46 1.39 12.00
CA LEU A 51 6.07 0.98 12.26
C LEU A 51 6.04 -0.41 12.90
N ILE A 52 5.19 -0.57 13.91
CA ILE A 52 4.98 -1.85 14.58
C ILE A 52 3.71 -2.47 14.02
N ASN A 53 3.84 -3.62 13.38
CA ASN A 53 2.72 -4.37 12.78
C ASN A 53 1.90 -3.60 11.74
N GLU A 54 2.50 -2.62 11.07
CA GLU A 54 1.84 -1.76 10.09
C GLU A 54 2.76 -1.50 8.89
N VAL A 55 2.13 -1.26 7.75
CA VAL A 55 2.76 -0.71 6.55
C VAL A 55 2.06 0.58 6.20
N LYS A 56 2.84 1.66 6.13
CA LYS A 56 2.39 2.92 5.58
C LYS A 56 2.48 2.86 4.06
N VAL A 57 1.42 3.32 3.41
CA VAL A 57 1.36 3.47 1.96
C VAL A 57 0.91 4.88 1.62
N VAL A 58 1.60 5.54 0.70
CA VAL A 58 1.23 6.86 0.19
C VAL A 58 1.02 6.76 -1.30
N ARG A 59 -0.10 7.29 -1.81
CA ARG A 59 -0.33 7.36 -3.25
C ARG A 59 0.33 8.61 -3.82
N LEU A 60 1.24 8.43 -4.77
CA LEU A 60 1.98 9.49 -5.45
C LEU A 60 1.35 9.90 -6.79
N LYS A 61 0.65 8.98 -7.46
CA LYS A 61 -0.05 9.16 -8.73
C LYS A 61 -1.26 8.23 -8.80
#